data_AF-R5VJS8-F1
#
_entry.id   AF-R5VJS8-F1
#
_cell.length_a   1.000
_cell.length_b   1.000
_cell.length_c   1.000
_cell.angle_alpha   90.00
_cell.angle_beta   90.00
_cell.angle_gamma   90.00
#
_symmetry.space_group_name_H-M   'P 1'
#
loop_
_entity.id
_entity.type
_entity.pdbx_description
1 polymer ?
#
loop_
_entity_poly.entity_id
_entity_poly.type
_entity_poly.pdbx_seq_one_letter_code
_entity_poly.pdbx_strand_id
1 'polypeptide(L)' 'MKSLLQNLGVILVIIGAVILIASYATGNVNDNTVLGVSLLVVVAGLISYIVLNKRITD' A
#
# COMPACT_ATOMS: atom_id res chain seq x y z
N MET A 1 -5.51 11.51 -15.68
CA MET A 1 -5.71 10.14 -15.16
C MET A 1 -4.50 9.22 -15.37
N LYS A 2 -3.72 9.36 -16.46
CA LYS A 2 -2.52 8.54 -16.72
C LYS A 2 -1.48 8.59 -15.57
N SER A 3 -1.22 9.78 -15.02
CA SER A 3 -0.30 9.98 -13.88
C SER A 3 -0.78 9.33 -12.58
N LEU A 4 -2.07 9.39 -12.26
CA LEU A 4 -2.61 8.73 -11.06
C LEU A 4 -2.46 7.21 -11.16
N LEU A 5 -2.72 6.65 -12.35
CA LEU A 5 -2.60 5.22 -12.58
C LEU A 5 -1.13 4.75 -12.51
N GLN A 6 -0.21 5.55 -13.03
CA GLN A 6 1.23 5.25 -12.97
C GLN A 6 1.77 5.22 -11.53
N ASN A 7 1.19 6.02 -10.64
CA ASN A 7 1.61 6.12 -9.24
C ASN A 7 0.74 5.30 -8.28
N LEU A 8 -0.28 4.60 -8.78
CA LEU A 8 -1.27 3.92 -7.95
C LEU A 8 -0.64 2.90 -7.00
N GLY A 9 0.28 2.07 -7.49
CA GLY A 9 0.95 1.09 -6.64
C GLY A 9 1.75 1.71 -5.49
N VAL A 10 2.43 2.84 -5.73
CA VAL A 10 3.14 3.58 -4.69
C VAL A 10 2.17 4.20 -3.69
N ILE A 11 1.03 4.73 -4.16
CA ILE A 11 -0.02 5.28 -3.29
C ILE A 11 -0.57 4.21 -2.35
N LEU A 12 -0.84 2.99 -2.85
CA LEU A 12 -1.28 1.89 -1.98
C LEU A 12 -0.25 1.55 -0.90
N VAL A 13 1.04 1.51 -1.24
CA VAL A 13 2.10 1.28 -0.23
C VAL A 13 2.09 2.36 0.84
N ILE A 14 1.95 3.64 0.45
CA ILE A 14 1.87 4.76 1.39
C ILE A 14 0.66 4.61 2.33
N ILE A 15 -0.51 4.19 1.80
CA ILE A 15 -1.70 3.95 2.62
C ILE A 15 -1.42 2.86 3.66
N GLY A 16 -0.80 1.75 3.27
CA GLY A 16 -0.42 0.67 4.20
C GLY A 16 0.51 1.17 5.32
N ALA A 17 1.49 2.00 4.98
CA ALA A 17 2.39 2.63 5.96
C ALA A 17 1.65 3.58 6.90
N VAL A 18 0.72 4.40 6.40
CA VAL A 18 -0.08 5.32 7.23
C VAL A 18 -0.95 4.56 8.23
N ILE A 19 -1.53 3.42 7.84
CA ILE A 19 -2.29 2.55 8.76
C ILE A 19 -1.39 2.06 9.91
N LEU A 20 -0.17 1.63 9.61
CA LEU A 20 0.80 1.22 10.64
C LEU A 20 1.20 2.38 11.56
N ILE A 21 1.41 3.58 11.02
CA ILE A 21 1.71 4.77 11.82
C ILE A 21 0.54 5.12 12.74
N ALA A 22 -0.70 5.00 12.27
CA ALA A 22 -1.90 5.22 13.07
C ALA A 22 -2.03 4.16 14.19
N SER A 23 -1.76 2.89 13.88
CA SER A 23 -1.70 1.80 14.86
C SER A 23 -0.65 2.09 15.95
N TYR A 24 0.53 2.57 15.58
CA TYR A 24 1.55 3.02 16.51
C TYR A 24 1.08 4.18 17.39
N ALA A 25 0.52 5.24 16.79
CA ALA A 25 0.09 6.43 17.52
C ALA A 25 -1.09 6.19 18.49
N THR A 26 -1.94 5.20 18.19
CA THR A 26 -3.11 4.84 19.01
C THR A 26 -2.82 3.75 20.04
N GLY A 27 -1.60 3.19 20.05
CA GLY A 27 -1.22 2.09 20.94
C GLY A 27 -1.75 0.71 20.51
N ASN A 28 -2.40 0.60 19.35
CA ASN A 28 -2.94 -0.65 18.83
C ASN A 28 -1.90 -1.45 18.01
N VAL A 29 -0.70 -1.62 18.53
CA VAL A 29 0.47 -2.20 17.82
C VAL A 29 0.45 -3.73 17.72
N ASN A 30 -0.45 -4.41 18.44
CA ASN A 30 -0.53 -5.88 18.52
C ASN A 30 -1.88 -6.43 18.02
N ASP A 31 -2.59 -5.66 17.21
CA ASP A 31 -3.81 -6.12 16.56
C ASP A 31 -3.47 -6.76 15.21
N ASN A 32 -3.49 -8.09 15.18
CA ASN A 32 -3.20 -8.87 13.98
C ASN A 32 -4.11 -8.55 12.80
N THR A 33 -5.31 -8.01 13.05
CA THR A 33 -6.21 -7.55 12.00
C THR A 33 -5.63 -6.33 11.31
N VAL A 34 -5.18 -5.34 12.09
CA VAL A 34 -4.59 -4.10 11.57
C VAL A 34 -3.25 -4.38 10.90
N LEU A 35 -2.40 -5.19 11.54
CA LEU A 35 -1.11 -5.60 10.98
C LEU A 35 -1.31 -6.41 9.68
N GLY A 36 -2.23 -7.38 9.67
CA GLY A 36 -2.52 -8.20 8.50
C GLY A 36 -3.11 -7.39 7.33
N VAL A 37 -4.05 -6.49 7.59
CA VAL A 37 -4.63 -5.61 6.57
C VAL A 37 -3.58 -4.66 6.01
N SER A 38 -2.76 -4.03 6.87
CA SER A 38 -1.70 -3.12 6.41
C SER A 38 -0.68 -3.85 5.54
N LEU A 39 -0.27 -5.07 5.93
CA LEU A 39 0.62 -5.92 5.14
C LEU A 39 0.00 -6.25 3.77
N LEU A 40 -1.27 -6.66 3.75
CA LEU A 40 -1.99 -6.94 2.50
C LEU A 40 -2.01 -5.73 1.57
N VAL A 41 -2.28 -4.54 2.11
CA VAL A 41 -2.31 -3.29 1.33
C VAL A 41 -0.93 -2.97 0.75
N VAL A 42 0.14 -3.12 1.53
CA VAL A 42 1.53 -2.92 1.04
C VAL A 42 1.87 -3.91 -0.08
N VAL A 43 1.60 -5.20 0.12
CA VAL A 43 1.89 -6.24 -0.87
C VAL A 43 1.06 -6.01 -2.15
N ALA A 44 -0.23 -5.71 -2.04
CA ALA A 44 -1.08 -5.38 -3.17
C ALA A 44 -0.61 -4.12 -3.92
N GLY A 45 -0.12 -3.10 -3.19
CA GLY A 45 0.48 -1.91 -3.77
C GLY A 45 1.74 -2.20 -4.57
N LEU A 46 2.63 -3.05 -4.04
CA LEU A 46 3.84 -3.49 -4.75
C LEU A 46 3.51 -4.29 -6.02
N ILE A 47 2.58 -5.25 -5.93
CA ILE A 47 2.12 -6.01 -7.11
C ILE A 47 1.53 -5.07 -8.15
N SER A 48 0.66 -4.14 -7.73
CA SER A 48 0.04 -3.16 -8.62
C SER A 48 1.10 -2.30 -9.30
N TYR A 49 2.11 -1.82 -8.56
CA TYR A 49 3.22 -1.04 -9.12
C TYR A 49 3.94 -1.82 -10.21
N ILE A 50 4.30 -3.08 -9.95
CA ILE A 50 5.01 -3.94 -10.92
C ILE A 50 4.16 -4.15 -12.18
N VAL A 51 2.87 -4.48 -12.03
CA VAL A 51 1.97 -4.75 -13.16
C VAL A 51 1.71 -3.50 -13.98
N LEU A 52 1.47 -2.35 -13.33
CA LEU A 52 1.24 -1.07 -13.99
C LEU A 52 2.49 -0.59 -14.72
N ASN A 53 3.69 -0.69 -14.12
CA ASN A 53 4.92 -0.34 -14.82
C ASN A 53 5.14 -1.22 -16.05
N LYS A 54 4.91 -2.54 -15.96
CA LYS A 54 5.02 -3.43 -17.12
C LYS A 54 4.05 -3.03 -18.24
N ARG A 55 2.78 -2.73 -17.92
CA ARG A 55 1.75 -2.35 -18.91
C ARG A 55 1.90 -0.95 -19.51
N ILE A 56 2.63 -0.04 -18.87
CA ILE A 56 2.83 1.33 -19.39
C ILE A 56 4.10 1.39 -20.26
N THR A 57 5.07 0.51 -20.01
CA THR A 57 6.30 0.40 -20.78
C THR A 57 6.13 -0.40 -22.07
N ASP A 58 5.20 -1.36 -22.12
CA ASP A 58 4.68 -1.95 -23.37
C ASP A 58 3.72 -0.98 -24.10
#